data_AF-A0A3S3N0U6-F1
#
_entry.id   AF-A0A3S3N0U6-F1
#
_cell.length_a   1.000
_cell.length_b   1.000
_cell.length_c   1.000
_cell.angle_alpha   90.00
_cell.angle_beta   90.00
_cell.angle_gamma   90.00
#
_symmetry.space_group_name_H-M   'P 1'
#
loop_
_entity.id
_entity.type
_entity.pdbx_description
1 polymer ?
#
loop_
_entity_poly.entity_id
_entity_poly.type
_entity_poly.pdbx_seq_one_letter_code
_entity_poly.pdbx_strand_id
1 'polypeptide(L)'
;MPGGASRPASPEAIPSYGHPERRRPEPVAAPGRGTGDGATVQDDDLSGEEGETGDAVRDPRRIRVTRRGVIIGGLALVGVGAGALLVRQLRRAGGPVGAWGPLRPIPAPTAPPVRSPAIESPGLDTAMTIWAHADDDIIFANPELSDAIAAGTCVRAVYVTAGDAGKGLEYAREREDGIRAAYDHMRGSAGEWDERELLLASGARVTRFVPTDEPRLSITVLRLPDGGLDGKGFPATGKAGLTQLINGDVGELSPIDGGPAYDLPRLTATLAELVSAAQPRRISTNVPHESAFAHGDHPDHSCVGSLVRASAPVVGIAPAQMSYYLGYPSKDQPVNVVGEELDAKVEVYRTYAADDPVVRCAEASTCLSQPGFGDWLRRTYPKSEAELRLS
;
A
#
# COMPACT_ATOMS: atom_id res chain seq x y z
N MET A 1 72.87 32.13 -6.82
CA MET A 1 71.85 31.08 -6.74
C MET A 1 70.48 31.73 -6.62
N PRO A 2 69.71 31.84 -7.71
CA PRO A 2 68.37 32.43 -7.72
C PRO A 2 67.30 31.35 -7.45
N GLY A 3 66.31 31.69 -6.63
CA GLY A 3 65.09 30.89 -6.43
C GLY A 3 63.96 31.47 -7.27
N GLY A 4 63.48 30.71 -8.25
CA GLY A 4 62.55 31.14 -9.28
C GLY A 4 61.14 31.43 -8.79
N ALA A 5 60.58 32.53 -9.30
CA ALA A 5 59.15 32.79 -9.29
C ALA A 5 58.53 32.12 -10.54
N SER A 6 57.66 31.13 -10.32
CA SER A 6 56.89 30.48 -11.39
C SER A 6 55.58 31.24 -11.64
N ARG A 7 55.37 31.61 -12.91
CA ARG A 7 54.16 32.27 -13.45
C ARG A 7 52.95 31.31 -13.37
N PRO A 8 51.72 31.82 -13.23
CA PRO A 8 50.52 31.00 -13.39
C PRO A 8 50.32 30.63 -14.87
N ALA A 9 49.95 29.38 -15.11
CA ALA A 9 49.65 28.82 -16.42
C ALA A 9 48.32 29.36 -16.96
N SER A 10 48.30 29.70 -18.25
CA SER A 10 47.07 29.95 -19.02
C SER A 10 46.22 28.68 -19.12
N PRO A 11 44.89 28.76 -19.12
CA PRO A 11 44.05 27.58 -19.33
C PRO A 11 44.14 27.10 -20.78
N GLU A 12 44.47 25.82 -20.95
CA GLU A 12 44.41 25.11 -22.22
C GLU A 12 42.97 24.98 -22.71
N ALA A 13 42.79 25.21 -24.01
CA ALA A 13 41.53 25.04 -24.72
C ALA A 13 41.14 23.56 -24.81
N ILE A 14 39.94 23.22 -24.37
CA ILE A 14 39.34 21.89 -24.50
C ILE A 14 38.82 21.71 -25.95
N PRO A 15 39.15 20.61 -26.66
CA PRO A 15 38.68 20.38 -28.01
C PRO A 15 37.18 20.04 -28.05
N SER A 16 36.46 20.69 -28.96
CA SER A 16 35.06 20.44 -29.29
C SER A 16 34.88 19.05 -29.90
N TYR A 17 34.27 18.12 -29.16
CA TYR A 17 33.80 16.85 -29.70
C TYR A 17 32.49 17.05 -30.46
N GLY A 18 32.49 16.69 -31.74
CA GLY A 18 31.34 16.76 -32.63
C GLY A 18 30.20 15.84 -32.19
N HIS A 19 28.99 16.37 -32.32
CA HIS A 19 27.73 15.67 -32.08
C HIS A 19 27.47 14.64 -33.21
N PRO A 20 27.19 13.35 -32.93
CA PRO A 20 26.63 12.48 -33.95
C PRO A 20 25.13 12.78 -34.13
N GLU A 21 24.73 13.06 -35.36
CA GLU A 21 23.34 13.19 -35.80
C GLU A 21 22.54 11.93 -35.46
N ARG A 22 21.43 12.09 -34.73
CA ARG A 22 20.46 11.01 -34.52
C ARG A 22 19.64 10.84 -35.80
N ARG A 23 19.77 9.68 -36.44
CA ARG A 23 18.84 9.21 -37.48
C ARG A 23 17.43 9.08 -36.89
N ARG A 24 16.43 9.60 -37.59
CA ARG A 24 15.00 9.37 -37.32
C ARG A 24 14.65 7.89 -37.58
N PRO A 25 13.83 7.24 -36.74
CA PRO A 25 13.22 5.97 -37.12
C PRO A 25 12.13 6.18 -38.17
N GLU A 26 12.12 5.34 -39.21
CA GLU A 26 11.02 5.23 -40.17
C GLU A 26 9.77 4.58 -39.53
N PRO A 27 8.56 4.90 -40.01
CA PRO A 27 7.31 4.36 -39.47
C PRO A 27 7.07 2.91 -39.94
N VAL A 28 6.78 2.03 -38.99
CA VAL A 28 6.34 0.64 -39.26
C VAL A 28 4.88 0.65 -39.68
N ALA A 29 4.61 0.09 -40.87
CA ALA A 29 3.28 -0.07 -41.45
C ALA A 29 2.45 -1.16 -40.75
N ALA A 30 1.15 -0.90 -40.60
CA ALA A 30 0.16 -1.85 -40.09
C ALA A 30 -0.15 -2.98 -41.09
N PRO A 31 -0.46 -4.21 -40.65
CA PRO A 31 -0.88 -5.26 -41.57
C PRO A 31 -2.34 -5.09 -42.00
N GLY A 32 -2.55 -5.29 -43.31
CA GLY A 32 -3.82 -5.12 -44.00
C GLY A 32 -4.86 -6.20 -43.75
N ARG A 33 -6.12 -5.82 -43.99
CA ARG A 33 -7.29 -6.70 -44.07
C ARG A 33 -7.18 -7.59 -45.31
N GLY A 34 -7.27 -8.91 -45.12
CA GLY A 34 -7.48 -9.89 -46.17
C GLY A 34 -8.89 -10.49 -46.07
N THR A 35 -9.64 -10.36 -47.15
CA THR A 35 -10.91 -11.04 -47.44
C THR A 35 -10.66 -12.48 -47.89
N GLY A 36 -11.54 -13.41 -47.55
CA GLY A 36 -11.56 -14.75 -48.12
C GLY A 36 -12.72 -15.61 -47.61
N ASP A 37 -13.75 -15.76 -48.45
CA ASP A 37 -14.83 -16.74 -48.35
C ASP A 37 -14.31 -18.19 -48.43
N GLY A 38 -15.07 -19.15 -47.87
CA GLY A 38 -14.91 -20.57 -48.17
C GLY A 38 -15.60 -21.51 -47.18
N ALA A 39 -16.78 -22.00 -47.57
CA ALA A 39 -17.68 -22.88 -46.82
C ALA A 39 -17.19 -24.34 -46.64
N THR A 40 -17.73 -25.04 -45.62
CA THR A 40 -18.39 -26.39 -45.70
C THR A 40 -18.85 -26.85 -44.30
N VAL A 41 -20.16 -26.93 -44.00
CA VAL A 41 -21.16 -28.05 -44.00
C VAL A 41 -21.03 -29.12 -42.88
N GLN A 42 -22.20 -29.43 -42.28
CA GLN A 42 -22.69 -30.61 -41.52
C GLN A 42 -22.94 -30.33 -40.03
N ASP A 43 -24.17 -29.99 -39.61
CA ASP A 43 -25.40 -30.81 -39.43
C ASP A 43 -25.37 -31.66 -38.15
N ASP A 44 -26.28 -31.33 -37.21
CA ASP A 44 -27.21 -32.27 -36.56
C ASP A 44 -28.13 -31.49 -35.58
N ASP A 45 -29.24 -31.01 -36.13
CA ASP A 45 -30.63 -31.39 -35.78
C ASP A 45 -31.07 -31.54 -34.30
N LEU A 46 -32.08 -30.74 -33.88
CA LEU A 46 -33.48 -31.21 -33.70
C LEU A 46 -34.36 -30.23 -32.89
N SER A 47 -35.39 -29.68 -33.58
CA SER A 47 -36.79 -29.40 -33.17
C SER A 47 -37.11 -28.55 -31.91
N GLY A 48 -38.12 -27.65 -31.89
CA GLY A 48 -39.22 -27.46 -32.81
C GLY A 48 -40.03 -26.16 -32.61
N GLU A 49 -40.90 -25.99 -33.60
CA GLU A 49 -41.97 -25.02 -33.96
C GLU A 49 -42.70 -24.27 -32.84
N GLU A 50 -42.89 -22.94 -32.93
CA GLU A 50 -43.90 -22.14 -33.67
C GLU A 50 -45.26 -21.96 -32.96
N GLY A 51 -45.78 -20.73 -33.02
CA GLY A 51 -47.12 -20.39 -32.53
C GLY A 51 -47.40 -18.89 -32.41
N GLU A 52 -47.56 -18.23 -33.57
CA GLU A 52 -48.50 -17.13 -33.91
C GLU A 52 -49.61 -16.81 -32.88
N THR A 53 -50.23 -15.63 -32.72
CA THR A 53 -50.52 -14.42 -33.53
C THR A 53 -51.22 -13.42 -32.58
N GLY A 54 -51.36 -12.13 -32.94
CA GLY A 54 -52.45 -11.32 -32.38
C GLY A 54 -52.20 -9.82 -32.32
N ASP A 55 -52.84 -9.11 -33.25
CA ASP A 55 -52.66 -7.71 -33.63
C ASP A 55 -53.47 -6.70 -32.77
N ALA A 56 -53.09 -5.42 -32.91
CA ALA A 56 -53.95 -4.22 -32.96
C ALA A 56 -54.41 -3.43 -31.69
N VAL A 57 -53.86 -2.20 -31.60
CA VAL A 57 -54.57 -0.89 -31.67
C VAL A 57 -55.05 -0.14 -30.39
N ARG A 58 -54.41 1.04 -30.19
CA ARG A 58 -54.84 2.40 -29.76
C ARG A 58 -55.43 2.72 -28.36
N ASP A 59 -54.61 3.49 -27.62
CA ASP A 59 -54.84 4.89 -27.12
C ASP A 59 -55.85 5.15 -25.96
N PRO A 60 -55.81 6.32 -25.29
CA PRO A 60 -55.11 6.54 -24.03
C PRO A 60 -56.08 6.90 -22.88
N ARG A 61 -55.64 6.75 -21.62
CA ARG A 61 -56.09 7.60 -20.50
C ARG A 61 -55.33 7.30 -19.21
N ARG A 62 -54.66 8.32 -18.67
CA ARG A 62 -54.17 8.36 -17.28
C ARG A 62 -55.37 8.33 -16.32
N ILE A 63 -55.29 7.59 -15.21
CA ILE A 63 -55.79 7.97 -13.87
C ILE A 63 -55.12 7.08 -12.79
N ARG A 64 -54.93 7.70 -11.63
CA ARG A 64 -54.13 7.35 -10.45
C ARG A 64 -54.47 6.05 -9.72
N VAL A 65 -53.39 5.38 -9.30
CA VAL A 65 -53.05 4.80 -7.98
C VAL A 65 -54.16 4.11 -7.17
N THR A 66 -54.00 2.81 -6.92
CA THR A 66 -54.26 2.22 -5.59
C THR A 66 -53.26 1.09 -5.28
N ARG A 67 -52.85 1.02 -4.00
CA ARG A 67 -51.99 -0.01 -3.41
C ARG A 67 -52.75 -1.35 -3.32
N ARG A 68 -52.14 -2.44 -3.83
CA ARG A 68 -51.76 -3.65 -3.06
C ARG A 68 -51.33 -4.79 -3.98
N GLY A 69 -50.05 -5.17 -3.83
CA GLY A 69 -49.59 -6.56 -3.71
C GLY A 69 -49.48 -7.43 -4.96
N VAL A 70 -48.26 -7.74 -5.39
CA VAL A 70 -47.85 -9.08 -5.86
C VAL A 70 -46.39 -9.34 -5.45
N ILE A 71 -46.18 -10.53 -4.90
CA ILE A 71 -44.90 -11.19 -4.56
C ILE A 71 -44.34 -11.86 -5.82
N ILE A 72 -43.01 -12.01 -5.88
CA ILE A 72 -42.12 -12.88 -6.69
C ILE A 72 -41.01 -11.95 -7.22
N GLY A 73 -39.75 -12.04 -6.79
CA GLY A 73 -38.95 -13.24 -6.61
C GLY A 73 -37.93 -13.26 -7.76
N GLY A 74 -36.67 -12.94 -7.46
CA GLY A 74 -35.59 -12.93 -8.45
C GLY A 74 -34.27 -12.54 -7.80
N LEU A 75 -33.45 -13.56 -7.52
CA LEU A 75 -32.18 -13.50 -6.82
C LEU A 75 -31.18 -12.51 -7.45
N ALA A 76 -30.60 -11.65 -6.62
CA ALA A 76 -29.23 -11.16 -6.78
C ALA A 76 -28.53 -11.28 -5.41
N LEU A 77 -28.25 -12.53 -5.01
CA LEU A 77 -27.41 -12.87 -3.87
C LEU A 77 -25.99 -13.18 -4.37
N VAL A 78 -25.26 -12.14 -4.77
CA VAL A 78 -23.80 -12.23 -4.92
C VAL A 78 -23.21 -10.92 -4.41
N GLY A 79 -22.39 -11.00 -3.36
CA GLY A 79 -21.42 -9.93 -3.03
C GLY A 79 -21.63 -9.08 -1.77
N VAL A 80 -22.71 -9.21 -1.00
CA VAL A 80 -22.92 -8.33 0.18
C VAL A 80 -22.31 -8.89 1.48
N GLY A 81 -22.00 -10.19 1.55
CA GLY A 81 -21.60 -10.87 2.79
C GLY A 81 -20.27 -10.42 3.38
N ALA A 82 -19.22 -10.28 2.56
CA ALA A 82 -17.87 -10.01 3.05
C ALA A 82 -17.65 -8.53 3.40
N GLY A 83 -18.15 -7.60 2.57
CA GLY A 83 -18.08 -6.16 2.85
C GLY A 83 -18.90 -5.77 4.08
N ALA A 84 -20.09 -6.37 4.25
CA ALA A 84 -20.89 -6.17 5.46
C ALA A 84 -20.25 -6.81 6.70
N LEU A 85 -19.45 -7.87 6.57
CA LEU A 85 -18.72 -8.47 7.70
C LEU A 85 -17.55 -7.61 8.15
N LEU A 86 -16.77 -7.02 7.23
CA LEU A 86 -15.70 -6.09 7.58
C LEU A 86 -16.28 -4.81 8.22
N VAL A 87 -17.32 -4.23 7.61
CA VAL A 87 -18.05 -3.08 8.18
C VAL A 87 -18.72 -3.44 9.52
N ARG A 88 -19.21 -4.68 9.70
CA ARG A 88 -19.81 -5.13 10.97
C ARG A 88 -18.77 -5.47 12.05
N GLN A 89 -17.55 -5.83 11.66
CA GLN A 89 -16.41 -5.98 12.57
C GLN A 89 -15.83 -4.63 12.99
N LEU A 90 -15.72 -3.67 12.05
CA LEU A 90 -15.38 -2.27 12.34
C LEU A 90 -16.47 -1.55 13.17
N ARG A 91 -17.75 -1.90 13.00
CA ARG A 91 -18.90 -1.37 13.79
C ARG A 91 -18.89 -1.79 15.26
N ARG A 92 -18.11 -2.79 15.67
CA ARG A 92 -17.85 -3.05 17.09
C ARG A 92 -16.59 -2.26 17.44
N ALA A 93 -16.76 -1.04 17.94
CA ALA A 93 -15.69 -0.12 18.34
C ALA A 93 -14.85 -0.57 19.56
N GLY A 94 -14.64 -1.88 19.73
CA GLY A 94 -13.60 -2.44 20.58
C GLY A 94 -12.45 -2.93 19.69
N GLY A 95 -11.21 -2.75 20.13
CA GLY A 95 -10.05 -3.37 19.50
C GLY A 95 -10.27 -4.89 19.35
N PRO A 96 -9.48 -5.57 18.50
CA PRO A 96 -9.70 -6.96 18.20
C PRO A 96 -9.82 -7.82 19.46
N VAL A 97 -10.86 -8.65 19.49
CA VAL A 97 -11.16 -9.59 20.58
C VAL A 97 -10.39 -10.89 20.32
N GLY A 98 -9.09 -10.77 20.06
CA GLY A 98 -8.15 -11.88 20.01
C GLY A 98 -7.46 -12.01 21.36
N ALA A 99 -7.01 -13.23 21.72
CA ALA A 99 -6.14 -13.37 22.87
C ALA A 99 -4.80 -12.70 22.54
N TRP A 100 -4.55 -11.53 23.12
CA TRP A 100 -3.24 -10.90 23.11
C TRP A 100 -2.25 -11.85 23.78
N GLY A 101 -1.35 -12.43 23.00
CA GLY A 101 -0.33 -13.36 23.45
C GLY A 101 1.04 -12.86 23.05
N PRO A 102 2.10 -13.12 23.84
CA PRO A 102 3.43 -12.63 23.53
C PRO A 102 3.92 -13.20 22.20
N LEU A 103 4.51 -12.34 21.37
CA LEU A 103 5.28 -12.79 20.21
C LEU A 103 6.57 -13.50 20.66
N ARG A 104 7.01 -14.49 19.87
CA ARG A 104 8.36 -15.04 20.02
C ARG A 104 9.40 -13.97 19.70
N PRO A 105 10.59 -14.01 20.34
CA PRO A 105 11.66 -13.07 20.02
C PRO A 105 12.01 -13.10 18.54
N ILE A 106 11.99 -11.94 17.90
CA ILE A 106 12.43 -11.77 16.51
C ILE A 106 13.96 -11.65 16.52
N PRO A 107 14.71 -12.61 15.95
CA PRO A 107 16.16 -12.50 15.91
C PRO A 107 16.57 -11.34 15.00
N ALA A 108 17.61 -10.62 15.40
CA ALA A 108 18.23 -9.62 14.54
C ALA A 108 18.74 -10.31 13.26
N PRO A 109 18.45 -9.77 12.06
CA PRO A 109 18.96 -10.34 10.82
C PRO A 109 20.47 -10.13 10.71
N THR A 110 21.11 -10.95 9.87
CA THR A 110 22.48 -10.68 9.42
C THR A 110 22.50 -9.36 8.65
N ALA A 111 23.56 -8.56 8.80
CA ALA A 111 23.73 -7.35 8.03
C ALA A 111 23.62 -7.62 6.52
N PRO A 112 22.88 -6.79 5.77
CA PRO A 112 22.70 -6.96 4.34
C PRO A 112 24.02 -6.77 3.58
N PRO A 113 24.13 -7.30 2.35
CA PRO A 113 25.29 -7.06 1.51
C PRO A 113 25.42 -5.58 1.13
N VAL A 114 26.66 -5.13 0.92
CA VAL A 114 26.99 -3.71 0.60
C VAL A 114 26.33 -3.22 -0.70
N ARG A 115 26.01 -4.12 -1.63
CA ARG A 115 25.31 -3.78 -2.88
C ARG A 115 23.94 -4.46 -2.86
N SER A 116 22.89 -3.65 -2.73
CA SER A 116 21.51 -4.11 -2.83
C SER A 116 20.91 -3.74 -4.20
N PRO A 117 20.13 -4.63 -4.84
CA PRO A 117 19.27 -4.30 -5.97
C PRO A 117 18.23 -3.21 -5.66
N ALA A 118 17.93 -2.97 -4.38
CA ALA A 118 17.01 -1.93 -3.93
C ALA A 118 17.66 -0.54 -3.77
N ILE A 119 18.93 -0.36 -4.13
CA ILE A 119 19.62 0.93 -3.95
C ILE A 119 18.84 2.07 -4.61
N GLU A 120 18.67 3.15 -3.86
CA GLU A 120 18.05 4.39 -4.34
C GLU A 120 19.06 5.51 -4.18
N SER A 121 19.04 6.49 -5.09
CA SER A 121 19.88 7.67 -4.95
C SER A 121 19.57 8.34 -3.61
N PRO A 122 20.55 8.46 -2.70
CA PRO A 122 20.30 9.06 -1.40
C PRO A 122 20.00 10.54 -1.58
N GLY A 123 18.87 10.98 -1.01
CA GLY A 123 18.60 12.40 -0.84
C GLY A 123 19.49 13.02 0.23
N LEU A 124 19.66 14.35 0.21
CA LEU A 124 20.34 15.07 1.29
C LEU A 124 19.63 14.87 2.65
N ASP A 125 18.30 14.76 2.61
CA ASP A 125 17.43 14.37 3.71
C ASP A 125 16.49 13.27 3.23
N THR A 126 16.60 12.08 3.81
CA THR A 126 15.79 10.91 3.43
C THR A 126 15.02 10.41 4.64
N ALA A 127 13.70 10.28 4.49
CA ALA A 127 12.80 9.66 5.43
C ALA A 127 12.27 8.35 4.86
N MET A 128 12.24 7.32 5.70
CA MET A 128 11.62 6.05 5.34
C MET A 128 10.38 5.83 6.19
N THR A 129 9.35 5.24 5.61
CA THR A 129 8.14 4.86 6.32
C THR A 129 7.88 3.38 6.03
N ILE A 130 7.56 2.59 7.07
CA ILE A 130 7.36 1.13 6.94
C ILE A 130 6.10 0.76 7.70
N TRP A 131 5.10 0.23 6.99
CA TRP A 131 3.76 0.03 7.53
C TRP A 131 3.20 -1.35 7.21
N ALA A 132 2.22 -1.77 8.00
CA ALA A 132 1.51 -3.02 7.75
C ALA A 132 0.65 -2.93 6.49
N HIS A 133 -0.15 -1.88 6.35
CA HIS A 133 -1.12 -1.74 5.25
C HIS A 133 -0.99 -0.43 4.50
N ALA A 134 -1.45 -0.44 3.24
CA ALA A 134 -1.58 0.73 2.40
C ALA A 134 -2.74 1.61 2.90
N ASP A 135 -2.45 2.52 3.82
CA ASP A 135 -3.30 3.60 4.38
C ASP A 135 -2.81 4.01 5.77
N ASP A 136 -2.06 3.14 6.44
CA ASP A 136 -1.56 3.36 7.81
C ASP A 136 -0.80 4.69 7.95
N ASP A 137 0.02 5.07 6.98
CA ASP A 137 0.78 6.32 7.03
C ASP A 137 -0.09 7.55 6.87
N ILE A 138 -1.04 7.52 5.94
CA ILE A 138 -1.97 8.63 5.72
C ILE A 138 -3.00 8.75 6.85
N ILE A 139 -3.32 7.66 7.55
CA ILE A 139 -4.22 7.67 8.71
C ILE A 139 -3.47 8.06 9.99
N PHE A 140 -2.32 7.45 10.29
CA PHE A 140 -1.68 7.58 11.61
C PHE A 140 -0.52 8.57 11.63
N ALA A 141 0.22 8.76 10.53
CA ALA A 141 1.41 9.62 10.48
C ALA A 141 1.20 10.99 9.81
N ASN A 142 0.12 11.20 9.05
CA ASN A 142 -0.22 12.55 8.56
C ASN A 142 -0.71 13.47 9.71
N PRO A 143 -0.36 14.78 9.68
CA PRO A 143 0.21 15.52 8.54
C PRO A 143 1.75 15.46 8.35
N GLU A 144 2.53 14.84 9.24
CA GLU A 144 4.01 14.87 9.17
C GLU A 144 4.56 14.35 7.81
N LEU A 145 3.90 13.34 7.24
CA LEU A 145 4.25 12.81 5.92
C LEU A 145 4.04 13.86 4.81
N SER A 146 2.87 14.49 4.78
CA SER A 146 2.56 15.56 3.82
C SER A 146 3.55 16.72 3.93
N ASP A 147 3.85 17.15 5.15
CA ASP A 147 4.80 18.23 5.42
C ASP A 147 6.21 17.89 4.93
N ALA A 148 6.66 16.64 5.13
CA ALA A 148 7.97 16.19 4.64
C ALA A 148 8.05 16.18 3.11
N ILE A 149 6.99 15.72 2.43
CA ILE A 149 6.93 15.73 0.97
C ILE A 149 6.98 17.17 0.44
N ALA A 150 6.16 18.07 1.02
CA ALA A 150 6.12 19.49 0.66
C ALA A 150 7.45 20.21 0.93
N ALA A 151 8.17 19.83 2.00
CA ALA A 151 9.48 20.38 2.35
C ALA A 151 10.63 19.89 1.46
N GLY A 152 10.39 18.95 0.55
CA GLY A 152 11.43 18.45 -0.34
C GLY A 152 12.26 17.29 0.24
N THR A 153 11.82 16.66 1.33
CA THR A 153 12.46 15.42 1.85
C THR A 153 12.30 14.29 0.84
N CYS A 154 13.33 13.45 0.67
CA CYS A 154 13.19 12.18 -0.05
C CYS A 154 12.40 11.19 0.82
N VAL A 155 11.29 10.66 0.31
CA VAL A 155 10.43 9.73 1.05
C VAL A 155 10.46 8.35 0.40
N ARG A 156 10.70 7.33 1.22
CA ARG A 156 10.74 5.91 0.83
C ARG A 156 9.71 5.14 1.65
N ALA A 157 8.57 4.82 1.06
CA ALA A 157 7.50 4.10 1.72
C ALA A 157 7.60 2.60 1.45
N VAL A 158 7.35 1.78 2.47
CA VAL A 158 7.28 0.33 2.38
C VAL A 158 5.99 -0.17 3.03
N TYR A 159 5.19 -0.94 2.30
CA TYR A 159 4.03 -1.66 2.84
C TYR A 159 4.32 -3.17 2.87
N VAL A 160 4.24 -3.76 4.06
CA VAL A 160 4.66 -5.14 4.33
C VAL A 160 3.60 -6.14 3.88
N THR A 161 2.34 -5.92 4.24
CA THR A 161 1.24 -6.77 3.79
C THR A 161 0.57 -6.16 2.56
N ALA A 162 -0.21 -6.98 1.87
CA ALA A 162 -1.06 -6.53 0.78
C ALA A 162 -2.34 -5.82 1.27
N GLY A 163 -2.65 -5.92 2.58
CA GLY A 163 -3.92 -5.44 3.12
C GLY A 163 -5.13 -6.01 2.38
N ASP A 164 -5.02 -7.25 1.91
CA ASP A 164 -5.98 -7.83 0.97
C ASP A 164 -7.25 -8.33 1.66
N ALA A 165 -7.29 -8.37 3.00
CA ALA A 165 -8.42 -8.89 3.77
C ALA A 165 -8.94 -10.26 3.26
N GLY A 166 -8.05 -11.10 2.71
CA GLY A 166 -8.38 -12.39 2.10
C GLY A 166 -9.11 -12.31 0.76
N LYS A 167 -9.18 -11.14 0.13
CA LYS A 167 -9.81 -10.89 -1.18
C LYS A 167 -8.85 -11.06 -2.35
N GLY A 168 -7.55 -11.17 -2.09
CA GLY A 168 -6.54 -11.44 -3.10
C GLY A 168 -6.03 -10.21 -3.85
N LEU A 169 -5.21 -10.47 -4.86
CA LEU A 169 -4.33 -9.48 -5.50
C LEU A 169 -5.06 -8.34 -6.21
N GLU A 170 -6.25 -8.59 -6.78
CA GLU A 170 -7.02 -7.55 -7.46
C GLU A 170 -7.41 -6.43 -6.48
N TYR A 171 -7.95 -6.79 -5.31
CA TYR A 171 -8.28 -5.83 -4.27
C TYR A 171 -7.03 -5.13 -3.70
N ALA A 172 -5.93 -5.87 -3.53
CA ALA A 172 -4.66 -5.27 -3.09
C ALA A 172 -4.17 -4.22 -4.10
N ARG A 173 -4.30 -4.46 -5.40
CA ARG A 173 -3.93 -3.50 -6.45
C ARG A 173 -4.79 -2.24 -6.43
N GLU A 174 -6.09 -2.36 -6.16
CA GLU A 174 -6.96 -1.19 -5.97
C GLU A 174 -6.50 -0.32 -4.79
N ARG A 175 -6.07 -0.93 -3.68
CA ARG A 175 -5.46 -0.19 -2.56
C ARG A 175 -4.10 0.43 -2.93
N GLU A 176 -3.29 -0.28 -3.72
CA GLU A 176 -2.02 0.23 -4.25
C GLU A 176 -2.23 1.44 -5.20
N ASP A 177 -3.30 1.43 -6.00
CA ASP A 177 -3.72 2.59 -6.81
C ASP A 177 -4.13 3.76 -5.92
N GLY A 178 -4.97 3.51 -4.92
CA GLY A 178 -5.41 4.54 -3.98
C GLY A 178 -4.26 5.20 -3.23
N ILE A 179 -3.27 4.43 -2.77
CA ILE A 179 -2.13 5.01 -2.04
C ILE A 179 -1.21 5.81 -2.97
N ARG A 180 -1.02 5.38 -4.23
CA ARG A 180 -0.32 6.20 -5.24
C ARG A 180 -1.05 7.52 -5.49
N ALA A 181 -2.37 7.48 -5.64
CA ALA A 181 -3.19 8.68 -5.83
C ALA A 181 -3.10 9.63 -4.62
N ALA A 182 -3.06 9.11 -3.40
CA ALA A 182 -2.85 9.91 -2.19
C ALA A 182 -1.46 10.57 -2.15
N TYR A 183 -0.41 9.87 -2.58
CA TYR A 183 0.93 10.45 -2.73
C TYR A 183 0.99 11.51 -3.84
N ASP A 184 0.28 11.31 -4.95
CA ASP A 184 0.12 12.30 -6.02
C ASP A 184 -0.58 13.57 -5.51
N HIS A 185 -1.60 13.40 -4.67
CA HIS A 185 -2.26 14.52 -3.99
C HIS A 185 -1.28 15.28 -3.07
N MET A 186 -0.56 14.57 -2.18
CA MET A 186 0.38 15.18 -1.24
C MET A 186 1.52 15.94 -1.93
N ARG A 187 2.01 15.44 -3.09
CA ARG A 187 3.07 16.11 -3.86
C ARG A 187 2.55 17.17 -4.84
N GLY A 188 1.24 17.28 -5.02
CA GLY A 188 0.60 18.24 -5.93
C GLY A 188 0.84 17.96 -7.42
N SER A 189 1.10 16.72 -7.81
CA SER A 189 1.30 16.30 -9.20
C SER A 189 0.85 14.85 -9.41
N ALA A 190 0.41 14.51 -10.62
CA ALA A 190 -0.16 13.21 -10.98
C ALA A 190 0.52 12.62 -12.24
N GLY A 191 1.85 12.63 -12.25
CA GLY A 191 2.66 11.99 -13.28
C GLY A 191 2.61 10.47 -13.23
N GLU A 192 3.00 9.82 -14.34
CA GLU A 192 3.07 8.36 -14.45
C GLU A 192 4.01 7.75 -13.40
N TRP A 193 3.66 6.56 -12.91
CA TRP A 193 4.48 5.79 -11.97
C TRP A 193 5.23 4.67 -12.71
N ASP A 194 6.56 4.71 -12.65
CA ASP A 194 7.41 3.60 -13.08
C ASP A 194 7.25 2.43 -12.10
N GLU A 195 6.65 1.34 -12.54
CA GLU A 195 6.58 0.07 -11.80
C GLU A 195 7.80 -0.82 -12.11
N ARG A 196 8.44 -1.36 -11.07
CA ARG A 196 9.60 -2.24 -11.18
C ARG A 196 9.51 -3.39 -10.19
N GLU A 197 9.67 -4.62 -10.67
CA GLU A 197 9.91 -5.76 -9.80
C GLU A 197 11.41 -5.85 -9.46
N LEU A 198 11.72 -6.01 -8.18
CA LEU A 198 13.08 -6.15 -7.68
C LEU A 198 13.23 -7.51 -7.01
N LEU A 199 14.22 -8.30 -7.44
CA LEU A 199 14.71 -9.45 -6.69
C LEU A 199 15.83 -8.97 -5.77
N LEU A 200 15.55 -8.99 -4.47
CA LEU A 200 16.46 -8.53 -3.42
C LEU A 200 17.53 -9.57 -3.10
N ALA A 201 18.63 -9.15 -2.47
CA ALA A 201 19.69 -10.07 -2.07
C ALA A 201 19.25 -11.06 -0.98
N SER A 202 18.24 -10.69 -0.18
CA SER A 202 17.51 -11.59 0.72
C SER A 202 16.75 -12.73 0.00
N GLY A 203 16.61 -12.66 -1.33
CA GLY A 203 15.83 -13.62 -2.13
C GLY A 203 14.34 -13.27 -2.24
N ALA A 204 13.93 -12.18 -1.60
CA ALA A 204 12.59 -11.61 -1.69
C ALA A 204 12.34 -10.97 -3.06
N ARG A 205 11.12 -11.10 -3.58
CA ARG A 205 10.62 -10.24 -4.67
C ARG A 205 9.73 -9.16 -4.08
N VAL A 206 9.95 -7.92 -4.50
CA VAL A 206 9.12 -6.76 -4.13
C VAL A 206 8.77 -5.96 -5.39
N THR A 207 7.65 -5.24 -5.36
CA THR A 207 7.29 -4.28 -6.42
C THR A 207 7.54 -2.88 -5.92
N ARG A 208 8.22 -2.05 -6.70
CA ARG A 208 8.51 -0.65 -6.41
C ARG A 208 7.89 0.26 -7.46
N PHE A 209 7.26 1.32 -7.00
CA PHE A 209 6.69 2.39 -7.79
C PHE A 209 7.50 3.67 -7.55
N VAL A 210 7.86 4.38 -8.62
CA VAL A 210 8.54 5.68 -8.57
C VAL A 210 7.83 6.65 -9.51
N PRO A 211 7.37 7.83 -9.07
CA PRO A 211 6.77 8.79 -9.97
C PRO A 211 7.85 9.36 -10.90
N THR A 212 7.58 9.34 -12.20
CA THR A 212 8.55 9.71 -13.26
C THR A 212 9.02 11.17 -13.17
N ASP A 213 8.18 12.03 -12.60
CA ASP A 213 8.43 13.46 -12.40
C ASP A 213 8.94 13.80 -11.00
N GLU A 214 9.01 12.83 -10.07
CA GLU A 214 9.48 13.06 -8.70
C GLU A 214 10.26 11.85 -8.13
N PRO A 215 11.51 11.61 -8.57
CA PRO A 215 12.30 10.44 -8.15
C PRO A 215 12.75 10.49 -6.68
N ARG A 216 12.47 11.59 -5.95
CA ARG A 216 12.66 11.66 -4.49
C ARG A 216 11.59 10.87 -3.72
N LEU A 217 10.56 10.36 -4.38
CA LEU A 217 9.52 9.53 -3.79
C LEU A 217 9.60 8.09 -4.32
N SER A 218 9.33 7.11 -3.47
CA SER A 218 9.09 5.74 -3.90
C SER A 218 8.17 5.01 -2.94
N ILE A 219 7.40 4.07 -3.48
CA ILE A 219 6.54 3.15 -2.73
C ILE A 219 6.98 1.73 -3.07
N THR A 220 7.26 0.91 -2.07
CA THR A 220 7.63 -0.51 -2.23
C THR A 220 6.62 -1.40 -1.51
N VAL A 221 6.10 -2.41 -2.19
CA VAL A 221 5.13 -3.37 -1.62
C VAL A 221 5.70 -4.78 -1.61
N LEU A 222 5.56 -5.47 -0.47
CA LEU A 222 5.97 -6.87 -0.30
C LEU A 222 4.81 -7.84 -0.59
N ARG A 223 3.57 -7.37 -0.48
CA ARG A 223 2.33 -8.13 -0.73
C ARG A 223 2.20 -9.43 0.09
N LEU A 224 2.69 -9.42 1.33
CA LEU A 224 2.43 -10.53 2.25
C LEU A 224 0.94 -10.62 2.62
N PRO A 225 0.41 -11.80 2.92
CA PRO A 225 -0.99 -11.94 3.34
C PRO A 225 -1.35 -11.07 4.55
N ASP A 226 -2.52 -10.43 4.48
CA ASP A 226 -3.16 -9.78 5.63
C ASP A 226 -3.53 -10.81 6.70
N GLY A 227 -3.15 -10.55 7.96
CA GLY A 227 -3.39 -11.39 9.13
C GLY A 227 -4.80 -11.25 9.70
N GLY A 228 -5.56 -10.26 9.25
CA GLY A 228 -6.90 -9.93 9.70
C GLY A 228 -6.94 -9.42 11.14
N LEU A 229 -8.12 -8.94 11.54
CA LEU A 229 -8.31 -8.35 12.87
C LEU A 229 -8.03 -9.34 14.01
N ASP A 230 -8.25 -10.65 13.82
CA ASP A 230 -7.98 -11.64 14.87
C ASP A 230 -6.58 -12.26 14.80
N GLY A 231 -5.74 -11.83 13.85
CA GLY A 231 -4.37 -12.29 13.67
C GLY A 231 -4.27 -13.74 13.19
N LYS A 232 -5.35 -14.32 12.64
CA LYS A 232 -5.41 -15.72 12.18
C LYS A 232 -5.33 -15.87 10.67
N GLY A 233 -5.15 -14.78 9.95
CA GLY A 233 -5.19 -14.74 8.49
C GLY A 233 -6.55 -15.15 7.94
N PHE A 234 -6.61 -15.36 6.63
CA PHE A 234 -7.85 -15.70 5.93
C PHE A 234 -7.79 -17.11 5.36
N PRO A 235 -8.94 -17.80 5.16
CA PRO A 235 -8.96 -19.10 4.50
C PRO A 235 -8.29 -19.11 3.11
N ALA A 236 -8.44 -18.01 2.36
CA ALA A 236 -7.83 -17.85 1.03
C ALA A 236 -6.29 -17.83 1.06
N THR A 237 -5.71 -17.40 2.17
CA THR A 237 -4.26 -17.31 2.39
C THR A 237 -3.75 -18.43 3.30
N GLY A 238 -4.54 -19.50 3.47
CA GLY A 238 -4.15 -20.66 4.28
C GLY A 238 -4.18 -20.42 5.79
N LYS A 239 -4.86 -19.36 6.27
CA LYS A 239 -4.87 -18.93 7.68
C LYS A 239 -3.46 -18.59 8.20
N ALA A 240 -2.65 -18.01 7.33
CA ALA A 240 -1.29 -17.58 7.61
C ALA A 240 -1.19 -16.04 7.56
N GLY A 241 -0.36 -15.47 8.41
CA GLY A 241 -0.13 -14.02 8.55
C GLY A 241 1.12 -13.76 9.39
N LEU A 242 1.45 -12.48 9.62
CA LEU A 242 2.69 -12.10 10.31
C LEU A 242 2.78 -12.65 11.74
N THR A 243 1.66 -12.66 12.47
CA THR A 243 1.61 -13.19 13.84
C THR A 243 2.03 -14.67 13.89
N GLN A 244 1.49 -15.48 12.98
CA GLN A 244 1.78 -16.91 12.89
C GLN A 244 3.23 -17.17 12.44
N LEU A 245 3.75 -16.37 11.50
CA LEU A 245 5.13 -16.49 11.04
C LEU A 245 6.12 -16.19 12.16
N ILE A 246 5.91 -15.08 12.90
CA ILE A 246 6.79 -14.68 14.00
C ILE A 246 6.77 -15.73 15.12
N ASN A 247 5.58 -16.29 15.43
CA ASN A 247 5.45 -17.35 16.42
C ASN A 247 5.92 -18.72 15.91
N GLY A 248 6.24 -18.86 14.62
CA GLY A 248 6.63 -20.13 14.02
C GLY A 248 5.51 -21.16 13.98
N ASP A 249 4.25 -20.71 14.06
CA ASP A 249 3.07 -21.54 13.82
C ASP A 249 2.96 -21.92 12.34
N VAL A 250 3.49 -21.06 11.46
CA VAL A 250 3.79 -21.34 10.06
C VAL A 250 5.27 -21.10 9.79
N GLY A 251 5.89 -21.94 8.97
CA GLY A 251 7.31 -21.79 8.63
C GLY A 251 7.59 -20.68 7.62
N GLU A 252 6.64 -20.41 6.72
CA GLU A 252 6.77 -19.43 5.64
C GLU A 252 5.43 -18.77 5.31
N LEU A 253 5.48 -17.55 4.75
CA LEU A 253 4.36 -16.84 4.15
C LEU A 253 4.58 -16.67 2.65
N SER A 254 3.64 -17.11 1.82
CA SER A 254 3.67 -16.85 0.39
C SER A 254 3.00 -15.50 0.08
N PRO A 255 3.70 -14.56 -0.61
CA PRO A 255 3.07 -13.35 -1.13
C PRO A 255 1.89 -13.67 -2.04
N ILE A 256 0.86 -12.83 -2.02
CA ILE A 256 -0.38 -13.09 -2.77
C ILE A 256 -0.25 -12.87 -4.29
N ASP A 257 0.92 -12.41 -4.75
CA ASP A 257 1.28 -12.23 -6.15
C ASP A 257 2.18 -13.35 -6.70
N GLY A 258 2.33 -14.46 -5.96
CA GLY A 258 3.17 -15.59 -6.36
C GLY A 258 4.67 -15.33 -6.19
N GLY A 259 5.04 -14.39 -5.32
CA GLY A 259 6.42 -14.16 -4.86
C GLY A 259 7.09 -15.40 -4.26
N PRO A 260 8.43 -15.44 -4.19
CA PRO A 260 9.11 -16.39 -3.32
C PRO A 260 8.58 -16.23 -1.89
N ALA A 261 8.34 -17.33 -1.19
CA ALA A 261 7.82 -17.29 0.17
C ALA A 261 8.83 -16.65 1.15
N TYR A 262 8.35 -16.18 2.29
CA TYR A 262 9.16 -15.56 3.34
C TYR A 262 9.12 -16.41 4.59
N ASP A 263 10.26 -16.95 5.00
CA ASP A 263 10.47 -17.29 6.41
C ASP A 263 10.82 -16.02 7.21
N LEU A 264 10.84 -16.13 8.53
CA LEU A 264 11.17 -15.00 9.41
C LEU A 264 12.60 -14.44 9.15
N PRO A 265 13.65 -15.26 8.97
CA PRO A 265 14.97 -14.77 8.58
C PRO A 265 14.98 -13.99 7.27
N ARG A 266 14.30 -14.45 6.22
CA ARG A 266 14.19 -13.73 4.95
C ARG A 266 13.48 -12.40 5.13
N LEU A 267 12.34 -12.37 5.84
CA LEU A 267 11.58 -11.13 6.06
C LEU A 267 12.41 -10.08 6.81
N THR A 268 13.06 -10.45 7.91
CA THR A 268 13.89 -9.52 8.67
C THR A 268 15.09 -9.03 7.85
N ALA A 269 15.73 -9.90 7.05
CA ALA A 269 16.81 -9.54 6.13
C ALA A 269 16.33 -8.62 5.00
N THR A 270 15.13 -8.84 4.45
CA THR A 270 14.50 -7.96 3.46
C THR A 270 14.28 -6.56 4.01
N LEU A 271 13.73 -6.44 5.23
CA LEU A 271 13.54 -5.13 5.85
C LEU A 271 14.88 -4.42 6.12
N ALA A 272 15.88 -5.14 6.63
CA ALA A 272 17.22 -4.57 6.83
C ALA A 272 17.87 -4.12 5.51
N GLU A 273 17.71 -4.90 4.44
CA GLU A 273 18.19 -4.57 3.10
C GLU A 273 17.52 -3.30 2.55
N LEU A 274 16.19 -3.19 2.66
CA LEU A 274 15.45 -2.00 2.21
C LEU A 274 15.85 -0.75 3.01
N VAL A 275 16.00 -0.86 4.33
CA VAL A 275 16.48 0.24 5.18
C VAL A 275 17.90 0.66 4.80
N SER A 276 18.80 -0.31 4.63
CA SER A 276 20.18 -0.04 4.22
C SER A 276 20.26 0.62 2.84
N ALA A 277 19.39 0.21 1.91
CA ALA A 277 19.37 0.73 0.55
C ALA A 277 18.81 2.16 0.48
N ALA A 278 17.84 2.49 1.34
CA ALA A 278 17.26 3.83 1.44
C ALA A 278 18.17 4.84 2.16
N GLN A 279 19.07 4.37 3.04
CA GLN A 279 19.92 5.20 3.89
C GLN A 279 19.17 6.33 4.62
N PRO A 280 18.07 6.03 5.35
CA PRO A 280 17.24 7.06 5.94
C PRO A 280 17.91 7.74 7.14
N ARG A 281 17.58 9.02 7.32
CA ARG A 281 17.87 9.77 8.55
C ARG A 281 16.82 9.57 9.63
N ARG A 282 15.58 9.23 9.22
CA ARG A 282 14.44 8.98 10.10
C ARG A 282 13.57 7.86 9.54
N ILE A 283 13.03 7.03 10.42
CA ILE A 283 12.10 5.95 10.09
C ILE A 283 10.82 6.14 10.89
N SER A 284 9.67 6.09 10.22
CA SER A 284 8.35 6.01 10.84
C SER A 284 7.74 4.63 10.63
N THR A 285 7.14 4.05 11.67
CA THR A 285 6.48 2.73 11.60
C THR A 285 5.39 2.57 12.65
N ASN A 286 4.67 1.46 12.64
CA ASN A 286 3.67 1.11 13.65
C ASN A 286 4.30 0.89 15.04
N VAL A 287 3.53 1.07 16.11
CA VAL A 287 3.98 0.68 17.47
C VAL A 287 4.25 -0.84 17.54
N PRO A 288 5.39 -1.28 18.11
CA PRO A 288 5.76 -2.69 18.21
C PRO A 288 4.90 -3.46 19.22
N HIS A 289 4.74 -4.76 19.01
CA HIS A 289 3.95 -5.67 19.85
C HIS A 289 4.38 -5.71 21.31
N GLU A 290 5.66 -5.53 21.61
CA GLU A 290 6.16 -5.52 22.99
C GLU A 290 5.70 -4.26 23.76
N SER A 291 5.14 -3.26 23.07
CA SER A 291 4.64 -2.03 23.68
C SER A 291 3.26 -2.21 24.32
N ALA A 292 3.09 -1.63 25.51
CA ALA A 292 1.76 -1.47 26.10
C ALA A 292 0.76 -0.74 25.18
N PHE A 293 1.22 0.10 24.26
CA PHE A 293 0.36 0.85 23.33
C PHE A 293 -0.18 0.01 22.17
N ALA A 294 0.34 -1.19 21.93
CA ALA A 294 -0.14 -2.05 20.84
C ALA A 294 -1.40 -2.86 21.22
N HIS A 295 -1.78 -2.88 22.50
CA HIS A 295 -2.97 -3.60 22.96
C HIS A 295 -4.24 -3.02 22.32
N GLY A 296 -5.01 -3.87 21.64
CA GLY A 296 -6.21 -3.46 20.93
C GLY A 296 -5.95 -2.78 19.57
N ASP A 297 -4.72 -2.83 19.08
CA ASP A 297 -4.36 -2.46 17.70
C ASP A 297 -4.55 -3.64 16.73
N HIS A 298 -4.43 -3.39 15.43
CA HIS A 298 -4.37 -4.45 14.43
C HIS A 298 -3.14 -5.35 14.68
N PRO A 299 -3.28 -6.69 14.66
CA PRO A 299 -2.14 -7.59 14.91
C PRO A 299 -0.95 -7.34 13.98
N ASP A 300 -1.20 -7.12 12.69
CA ASP A 300 -0.12 -6.82 11.73
C ASP A 300 0.61 -5.49 12.01
N HIS A 301 -0.07 -4.46 12.54
CA HIS A 301 0.60 -3.22 12.94
C HIS A 301 1.70 -3.52 13.95
N SER A 302 1.31 -4.25 15.02
CA SER A 302 2.22 -4.59 16.09
C SER A 302 3.37 -5.50 15.63
N CYS A 303 3.10 -6.44 14.72
CA CYS A 303 4.12 -7.30 14.12
C CYS A 303 5.13 -6.50 13.29
N VAL A 304 4.66 -5.58 12.43
CA VAL A 304 5.54 -4.73 11.61
C VAL A 304 6.39 -3.83 12.48
N GLY A 305 5.81 -3.21 13.52
CA GLY A 305 6.57 -2.40 14.48
C GLY A 305 7.72 -3.20 15.12
N SER A 306 7.45 -4.44 15.56
CA SER A 306 8.47 -5.31 16.17
C SER A 306 9.52 -5.77 15.16
N LEU A 307 9.12 -6.14 13.94
CA LEU A 307 10.03 -6.52 12.85
C LEU A 307 10.99 -5.38 12.49
N VAL A 308 10.47 -4.16 12.34
CA VAL A 308 11.29 -2.98 12.02
C VAL A 308 12.21 -2.63 13.18
N ARG A 309 11.71 -2.68 14.43
CA ARG A 309 12.52 -2.43 15.63
C ARG A 309 13.66 -3.44 15.80
N ALA A 310 13.47 -4.70 15.37
CA ALA A 310 14.51 -5.72 15.36
C ALA A 310 15.51 -5.56 14.19
N SER A 311 15.05 -5.13 13.01
CA SER A 311 15.87 -5.05 11.79
C SER A 311 16.64 -3.73 11.63
N ALA A 312 16.06 -2.57 11.92
CA ALA A 312 16.68 -1.27 11.62
C ALA A 312 18.04 -1.04 12.33
N PRO A 313 18.23 -1.43 13.61
CA PRO A 313 19.51 -1.23 14.30
C PRO A 313 20.70 -1.98 13.67
N VAL A 314 20.46 -3.10 12.99
CA VAL A 314 21.57 -3.89 12.41
C VAL A 314 22.27 -3.17 11.25
N VAL A 315 21.61 -2.16 10.68
CA VAL A 315 22.14 -1.31 9.60
C VAL A 315 22.49 0.09 10.07
N GLY A 316 22.64 0.27 11.39
CA GLY A 316 23.15 1.51 12.00
C GLY A 316 22.10 2.59 12.27
N ILE A 317 20.80 2.26 12.20
CA ILE A 317 19.75 3.20 12.60
C ILE A 317 19.69 3.26 14.12
N ALA A 318 19.93 4.44 14.68
CA ALA A 318 19.84 4.67 16.11
C ALA A 318 18.37 4.76 16.57
N PRO A 319 18.04 4.39 17.82
CA PRO A 319 16.69 4.52 18.34
C PRO A 319 16.10 5.95 18.27
N ALA A 320 16.95 6.97 18.35
CA ALA A 320 16.54 8.37 18.21
C ALA A 320 16.09 8.75 16.78
N GLN A 321 16.33 7.89 15.79
CA GLN A 321 15.90 8.06 14.41
C GLN A 321 14.56 7.35 14.14
N MET A 322 13.97 6.68 15.14
CA MET A 322 12.74 5.92 15.01
C MET A 322 11.55 6.68 15.62
N SER A 323 10.44 6.73 14.88
CA SER A 323 9.14 7.21 15.35
C SER A 323 8.10 6.10 15.19
N TYR A 324 7.40 5.78 16.27
CA TYR A 324 6.39 4.71 16.34
C TYR A 324 5.00 5.30 16.52
N TYR A 325 4.10 5.05 15.59
CA TYR A 325 2.78 5.68 15.59
C TYR A 325 1.70 4.75 16.16
N LEU A 326 0.90 5.27 17.09
CA LEU A 326 -0.27 4.56 17.61
C LEU A 326 -1.28 4.32 16.49
N GLY A 327 -1.66 3.06 16.28
CA GLY A 327 -2.71 2.66 15.35
C GLY A 327 -4.12 2.84 15.93
N TYR A 328 -4.94 1.80 15.93
CA TYR A 328 -6.34 1.87 16.37
C TYR A 328 -6.57 2.42 17.78
N PRO A 329 -5.70 2.13 18.78
CA PRO A 329 -5.82 2.70 20.12
C PRO A 329 -5.70 4.23 20.18
N SER A 330 -5.25 4.88 19.10
CA SER A 330 -5.25 6.34 19.00
C SER A 330 -6.64 6.93 19.22
N LYS A 331 -7.73 6.25 18.84
CA LYS A 331 -9.12 6.73 19.04
C LYS A 331 -9.44 7.08 20.49
N ASP A 332 -8.76 6.44 21.44
CA ASP A 332 -8.96 6.63 22.89
C ASP A 332 -8.09 7.77 23.45
N GLN A 333 -7.28 8.42 22.61
CA GLN A 333 -6.53 9.64 22.95
C GLN A 333 -7.38 10.90 22.71
N PRO A 334 -7.00 12.06 23.26
CA PRO A 334 -7.57 13.34 22.87
C PRO A 334 -7.47 13.58 21.35
N VAL A 335 -8.32 14.46 20.82
CA VAL A 335 -8.16 14.94 19.43
C VAL A 335 -7.00 15.94 19.40
N ASN A 336 -6.10 15.82 18.41
CA ASN A 336 -4.98 16.73 18.23
C ASN A 336 -4.73 17.17 16.78
N VAL A 337 -5.51 16.69 15.81
CA VAL A 337 -5.49 17.17 14.42
C VAL A 337 -6.84 17.85 14.13
N VAL A 338 -6.81 19.16 13.89
CA VAL A 338 -8.00 20.02 13.74
C VAL A 338 -7.78 21.11 12.70
N GLY A 339 -8.86 21.77 12.26
CA GLY A 339 -8.78 22.90 11.32
C GLY A 339 -8.18 22.48 9.98
N GLU A 340 -7.36 23.35 9.39
CA GLU A 340 -6.77 23.16 8.06
C GLU A 340 -5.92 21.88 7.96
N GLU A 341 -5.21 21.49 9.03
CA GLU A 341 -4.45 20.23 9.07
C GLU A 341 -5.37 19.01 8.94
N LEU A 342 -6.52 19.04 9.62
CA LEU A 342 -7.51 17.96 9.50
C LEU A 342 -8.14 17.95 8.11
N ASP A 343 -8.48 19.11 7.57
CA ASP A 343 -9.10 19.22 6.24
C ASP A 343 -8.15 18.65 5.16
N ALA A 344 -6.87 19.01 5.21
CA ALA A 344 -5.85 18.47 4.32
C ALA A 344 -5.66 16.95 4.50
N LYS A 345 -5.57 16.46 5.74
CA LYS A 345 -5.43 15.03 6.03
C LYS A 345 -6.64 14.21 5.55
N VAL A 346 -7.84 14.75 5.72
CA VAL A 346 -9.08 14.11 5.23
C VAL A 346 -9.11 14.08 3.71
N GLU A 347 -8.60 15.10 3.03
CA GLU A 347 -8.54 15.12 1.57
C GLU A 347 -7.56 14.08 1.01
N VAL A 348 -6.40 13.91 1.64
CA VAL A 348 -5.46 12.82 1.31
C VAL A 348 -6.14 11.45 1.48
N TYR A 349 -6.80 11.23 2.63
CA TYR A 349 -7.52 9.97 2.89
C TYR A 349 -8.68 9.75 1.92
N ARG A 350 -9.44 10.80 1.59
CA ARG A 350 -10.54 10.74 0.62
C ARG A 350 -10.04 10.36 -0.77
N THR A 351 -8.87 10.87 -1.16
CA THR A 351 -8.21 10.51 -2.42
C THR A 351 -7.88 9.02 -2.44
N TYR A 352 -7.26 8.49 -1.37
CA TYR A 352 -7.04 7.05 -1.21
C TYR A 352 -8.35 6.25 -1.28
N ALA A 353 -9.37 6.68 -0.53
CA ALA A 353 -10.62 5.96 -0.38
C ALA A 353 -11.47 5.90 -1.66
N ALA A 354 -11.16 6.70 -2.69
CA ALA A 354 -11.83 6.64 -3.98
C ALA A 354 -11.62 5.26 -4.65
N ASP A 355 -10.43 4.69 -4.49
CA ASP A 355 -10.02 3.42 -5.11
C ASP A 355 -10.19 2.22 -4.17
N ASP A 356 -10.34 2.41 -2.85
CA ASP A 356 -10.59 1.29 -1.92
C ASP A 356 -12.09 0.96 -1.80
N PRO A 357 -12.59 -0.14 -2.41
CA PRO A 357 -14.01 -0.51 -2.36
C PRO A 357 -14.58 -0.82 -0.97
N VAL A 358 -13.74 -0.95 0.06
CA VAL A 358 -14.19 -1.23 1.44
C VAL A 358 -14.49 0.05 2.22
N VAL A 359 -13.68 1.09 2.05
CA VAL A 359 -13.74 2.31 2.87
C VAL A 359 -14.22 3.54 2.10
N ARG A 360 -14.78 3.36 0.89
CA ARG A 360 -15.25 4.47 0.04
C ARG A 360 -15.99 5.57 0.82
N CYS A 361 -15.45 6.78 0.74
CA CYS A 361 -16.09 8.00 1.20
C CYS A 361 -15.92 9.09 0.13
N ALA A 362 -17.03 9.72 -0.26
CA ALA A 362 -17.03 10.67 -1.38
C ALA A 362 -16.73 12.11 -0.93
N GLU A 363 -17.15 12.46 0.29
CA GLU A 363 -17.08 13.80 0.86
C GLU A 363 -16.33 13.77 2.19
N ALA A 364 -15.62 14.86 2.53
CA ALA A 364 -14.89 14.99 3.80
C ALA A 364 -15.77 14.67 5.03
N SER A 365 -17.02 15.15 5.03
CA SER A 365 -17.99 14.85 6.08
C SER A 365 -18.35 13.37 6.19
N THR A 366 -18.40 12.65 5.06
CA THR A 366 -18.66 11.21 5.03
C THR A 366 -17.45 10.42 5.52
N CYS A 367 -16.22 10.81 5.14
CA CYS A 367 -15.00 10.19 5.66
C CYS A 367 -14.89 10.37 7.19
N LEU A 368 -15.14 11.58 7.69
CA LEU A 368 -15.12 11.87 9.12
C LEU A 368 -16.26 11.23 9.93
N SER A 369 -17.31 10.77 9.27
CA SER A 369 -18.43 10.06 9.90
C SER A 369 -18.26 8.55 9.86
N GLN A 370 -17.23 8.03 9.19
CA GLN A 370 -16.96 6.60 9.16
C GLN A 370 -16.53 6.11 10.54
N PRO A 371 -17.18 5.06 11.08
CA PRO A 371 -16.78 4.47 12.35
C PRO A 371 -15.30 4.05 12.35
N GLY A 372 -14.56 4.41 13.39
CA GLY A 372 -13.12 4.17 13.48
C GLY A 372 -12.31 5.23 12.72
N PHE A 373 -12.42 5.26 11.38
CA PHE A 373 -11.64 6.15 10.53
C PHE A 373 -11.80 7.63 10.88
N GLY A 374 -13.03 8.10 11.13
CA GLY A 374 -13.25 9.50 11.53
C GLY A 374 -12.56 9.88 12.85
N ASP A 375 -12.40 8.92 13.77
CA ASP A 375 -11.67 9.12 15.02
C ASP A 375 -10.16 9.11 14.80
N TRP A 376 -9.65 8.21 13.97
CA TRP A 376 -8.22 8.10 13.66
C TRP A 376 -7.73 9.31 12.86
N LEU A 377 -8.50 9.80 11.89
CA LEU A 377 -8.12 10.97 11.08
C LEU A 377 -7.93 12.23 11.92
N ARG A 378 -8.65 12.36 13.03
CA ARG A 378 -8.54 13.49 13.97
C ARG A 378 -7.33 13.40 14.91
N ARG A 379 -6.49 12.38 14.73
CA ARG A 379 -5.42 12.04 15.68
C ARG A 379 -4.14 11.64 14.99
N THR A 380 -3.02 11.98 15.60
CA THR A 380 -1.70 11.44 15.27
C THR A 380 -0.85 11.43 16.53
N TYR A 381 -0.25 10.29 16.86
CA TYR A 381 0.44 10.10 18.13
C TYR A 381 1.74 9.31 17.92
N PRO A 382 2.84 10.00 17.57
CA PRO A 382 4.15 9.37 17.55
C PRO A 382 4.64 9.05 18.97
N LYS A 383 5.51 8.05 19.06
CA LYS A 383 6.26 7.63 20.23
C LYS A 383 7.71 7.46 19.83
N SER A 384 8.61 7.96 20.67
CA SER A 384 10.02 7.60 20.64
C SER A 384 10.23 6.21 21.25
N GLU A 385 11.41 5.62 21.00
CA GLU A 385 11.82 4.36 21.63
C GLU A 385 11.63 4.38 23.16
N ALA A 386 12.01 5.49 23.81
CA ALA A 386 11.94 5.63 25.26
C ALA A 386 10.50 5.67 25.81
N GLU A 387 9.53 6.03 24.96
CA GLU A 387 8.13 6.12 25.35
C GLU A 387 7.36 4.81 25.17
N LEU A 388 7.94 3.79 24.53
CA LEU A 388 7.22 2.58 24.11
C LEU A 388 6.64 1.72 25.24
N ARG A 389 7.01 1.92 26.51
CA ARG A 389 6.48 1.12 27.65
C ARG A 389 6.52 -0.39 27.34
N LEU A 390 7.72 -0.89 27.07
CA LEU A 390 7.95 -2.28 26.68
C LEU A 390 7.76 -3.23 27.87
N SER A 391 7.20 -4.41 27.62
CA SER A 391 6.99 -5.48 28.62
C SER A 391 7.85 -6.72 28.38
#